data_AF-A0A947FIT6-F1
#
_entry.id   AF-A0A947FIT6-F1
#
_cell.length_a   1.000
_cell.length_b   1.000
_cell.length_c   1.000
_cell.angle_alpha   90.00
_cell.angle_beta   90.00
_cell.angle_gamma   90.00
#
_symmetry.space_group_name_H-M   'P 1'
#
loop_
_entity.id
_entity.type
_entity.pdbx_description
1 polymer ?
#
loop_
_entity_poly.entity_id
_entity_poly.type
_entity_poly.pdbx_seq_one_letter_code
_entity_poly.pdbx_strand_id
1 'polypeptide(L)'
;KELFIGFVLVLLLFAIPVFGIQFVSQALVMRGYEAAGVALGLLPLFAIFYLTGLARFRALRYRLSRTRWRGIRGGSNNQGLGYGISYMWKTFVGYLALGLLIPWSMTSLWNERWSKMSFGPYEFNAHADSGNIFARFLLFYLSPIIFVVGGVIAAATGALAGYGLGGEDGAGIGAMASFFILAIFFYFGLGVIAVAFYAKFYREAVGSTHWEDLHFSFEASTMDWIKLLIGDVLIVMFTLGLGFIFLSYRHWKFMIENLEANGDILLDDLTQSTTKTAKHGEGLLDAFDIGAF
;
A
#
# COMPACT_ATOMS: atom_id res chain seq x y z
N LYS A 1 -7.74 26.13 -11.45
CA LYS A 1 -7.02 26.31 -12.73
C LYS A 1 -5.86 25.31 -12.85
N GLU A 2 -5.00 25.17 -11.84
CA GLU A 2 -3.90 24.18 -11.84
C GLU A 2 -4.39 22.73 -11.90
N LEU A 3 -5.47 22.37 -11.19
CA LEU A 3 -6.05 21.03 -11.21
C LEU A 3 -6.61 20.62 -12.60
N PHE A 4 -7.20 21.57 -13.33
CA PHE A 4 -7.69 21.34 -14.69
C PHE A 4 -6.53 21.15 -15.68
N ILE A 5 -5.45 21.93 -15.51
CA ILE A 5 -4.24 21.77 -16.32
C ILE A 5 -3.57 20.42 -16.03
N GLY A 6 -3.52 20.01 -14.76
CA GLY A 6 -3.07 18.68 -14.35
C GLY A 6 -3.89 17.57 -15.02
N PHE A 7 -5.22 17.64 -14.93
CA PHE A 7 -6.11 16.69 -15.60
C PHE A 7 -5.88 16.60 -17.11
N VAL A 8 -5.79 17.74 -17.81
CA VAL A 8 -5.54 17.78 -19.26
C VAL A 8 -4.17 17.18 -19.60
N LEU A 9 -3.14 17.47 -18.81
CA LEU A 9 -1.81 16.88 -18.99
C LEU A 9 -1.84 15.36 -18.83
N VAL A 10 -2.57 14.82 -17.85
CA VAL A 10 -2.73 13.37 -17.67
C VAL A 10 -3.47 12.74 -18.84
N LEU A 11 -4.55 13.36 -19.29
CA LEU A 11 -5.31 12.89 -20.44
C LEU A 11 -4.41 12.81 -21.68
N LEU A 12 -3.69 13.89 -21.98
CA LEU A 12 -2.88 14.01 -23.19
C LEU A 12 -1.60 13.18 -23.14
N LEU A 13 -0.90 13.15 -22.01
CA LEU A 13 0.41 12.51 -21.89
C LEU A 13 0.32 11.06 -21.41
N PHE A 14 -0.83 10.64 -20.88
CA PHE A 14 -1.00 9.31 -20.31
C PHE A 14 -2.16 8.55 -20.95
N ALA A 15 -3.39 9.05 -20.84
CA ALA A 15 -4.55 8.31 -21.32
C ALA A 15 -4.51 8.09 -22.83
N ILE A 16 -4.29 9.16 -23.62
CA ILE A 16 -4.26 9.07 -25.08
C ILE A 16 -3.15 8.11 -25.58
N PRO A 17 -1.89 8.20 -25.13
CA PRO A 17 -0.86 7.23 -25.51
C PRO A 17 -1.21 5.80 -25.12
N VAL A 18 -1.74 5.57 -23.91
CA VAL A 18 -2.12 4.23 -23.46
C VAL A 18 -3.23 3.66 -24.34
N PHE A 19 -4.29 4.43 -24.62
CA PHE A 19 -5.37 3.98 -25.51
C PHE A 19 -4.88 3.78 -26.94
N GLY A 20 -4.02 4.66 -27.45
CA GLY A 20 -3.42 4.53 -28.78
C GLY A 20 -2.58 3.25 -28.90
N ILE A 21 -1.73 2.96 -27.92
CA ILE A 21 -0.94 1.73 -27.86
C ILE A 21 -1.84 0.50 -27.80
N GLN A 22 -2.90 0.52 -26.99
CA GLN A 22 -3.85 -0.59 -26.92
C GLN A 22 -4.60 -0.79 -28.23
N PHE A 23 -5.01 0.28 -28.90
CA PHE A 23 -5.67 0.19 -30.20
C PHE A 23 -4.76 -0.42 -31.26
N VAL A 24 -3.49 0.03 -31.33
CA VAL A 24 -2.49 -0.53 -32.25
C VAL A 24 -2.19 -1.99 -31.91
N SER A 25 -2.07 -2.33 -30.62
CA SER A 25 -1.90 -3.70 -30.14
C SER A 25 -3.01 -4.61 -30.64
N GLN A 26 -4.29 -4.23 -30.46
CA GLN A 26 -5.43 -5.01 -30.95
C GLN A 26 -5.46 -5.11 -32.48
N ALA A 27 -5.12 -4.02 -33.19
CA ALA A 27 -5.03 -4.04 -34.65
C ALA A 27 -3.93 -4.99 -35.15
N LEU A 28 -2.79 -5.10 -34.45
CA LEU A 28 -1.72 -6.06 -34.77
C LEU A 28 -2.18 -7.50 -34.58
N VAL A 29 -2.89 -7.79 -33.49
CA VAL A 29 -3.48 -9.12 -33.24
C VAL A 29 -4.46 -9.49 -34.36
N MET A 30 -5.37 -8.57 -34.72
CA MET A 30 -6.35 -8.80 -35.81
C MET A 30 -5.69 -9.01 -37.19
N ARG A 31 -4.47 -8.50 -37.41
CA ARG A 31 -3.71 -8.67 -38.65
C ARG A 31 -2.81 -9.92 -38.65
N GLY A 32 -2.91 -10.77 -37.63
CA GLY A 32 -2.13 -12.01 -37.51
C GLY A 32 -0.75 -11.85 -36.86
N TYR A 33 -0.41 -10.65 -36.36
CA TYR A 33 0.83 -10.40 -35.62
C TYR A 33 0.61 -10.53 -34.10
N GLU A 34 0.12 -11.68 -33.67
CA GLU A 34 -0.32 -11.91 -32.28
C GLU A 34 0.78 -11.61 -31.25
N ALA A 35 1.97 -12.17 -31.42
CA ALA A 35 3.07 -11.99 -30.48
C ALA A 35 3.49 -10.51 -30.34
N ALA A 36 3.54 -9.77 -31.44
CA ALA A 36 3.88 -8.35 -31.43
C ALA A 36 2.76 -7.51 -30.81
N GLY A 37 1.49 -7.85 -31.12
CA GLY A 37 0.31 -7.22 -30.53
C GLY A 37 0.28 -7.38 -29.02
N VAL A 38 0.48 -8.61 -28.51
CA VAL A 38 0.53 -8.90 -27.07
C VAL A 38 1.69 -8.17 -26.39
N ALA A 39 2.90 -8.23 -26.95
CA ALA A 39 4.06 -7.53 -26.40
C ALA A 39 3.83 -6.02 -26.28
N LEU A 40 3.26 -5.41 -27.34
CA LEU A 40 2.90 -3.98 -27.34
C LEU A 40 1.81 -3.66 -26.31
N GLY A 41 0.80 -4.53 -26.17
CA GLY A 41 -0.29 -4.38 -25.21
C GLY A 41 0.14 -4.47 -23.74
N LEU A 42 1.27 -5.13 -23.45
CA LEU A 42 1.84 -5.20 -22.11
C LEU A 42 2.66 -3.96 -21.73
N LEU A 43 3.14 -3.17 -22.69
CA LEU A 43 3.97 -1.99 -22.40
C LEU A 43 3.28 -0.96 -21.48
N PRO A 44 2.00 -0.58 -21.71
CA PRO A 44 1.30 0.32 -20.79
C PRO A 44 1.22 -0.22 -19.36
N LEU A 45 1.00 -1.52 -19.19
CA LEU A 45 0.92 -2.16 -17.88
C LEU A 45 2.26 -2.03 -17.13
N PHE A 46 3.37 -2.38 -17.77
CA PHE A 46 4.70 -2.23 -17.18
C PHE A 46 5.05 -0.76 -16.91
N ALA A 47 4.65 0.16 -17.80
CA ALA A 47 4.86 1.59 -17.61
C ALA A 47 4.08 2.13 -16.39
N ILE A 48 2.79 1.78 -16.23
CA ILE A 48 2.00 2.15 -15.05
C ILE A 48 2.62 1.59 -13.78
N PHE A 49 3.08 0.33 -13.83
CA PHE A 49 3.68 -0.32 -12.68
C PHE A 49 5.01 0.33 -12.27
N TYR A 50 5.87 0.66 -13.24
CA TYR A 50 7.08 1.46 -13.03
C TYR A 50 6.77 2.84 -12.43
N LEU A 51 5.82 3.55 -13.02
CA LEU A 51 5.46 4.90 -12.62
C LEU A 51 4.85 4.95 -11.22
N THR A 52 4.12 3.92 -10.81
CA THR A 52 3.63 3.79 -9.43
C THR A 52 4.79 3.81 -8.43
N GLY A 53 5.84 3.01 -8.66
CA GLY A 53 7.04 3.00 -7.82
C GLY A 53 7.75 4.36 -7.82
N LEU A 54 7.98 4.91 -9.02
CA LEU A 54 8.62 6.22 -9.18
C LEU A 54 7.85 7.34 -8.47
N ALA A 55 6.52 7.35 -8.59
CA ALA A 55 5.65 8.33 -7.98
C ALA A 55 5.67 8.22 -6.45
N ARG A 56 5.65 7.00 -5.87
CA ARG A 56 5.80 6.80 -4.42
C ARG A 56 7.11 7.39 -3.88
N PHE A 57 8.21 7.20 -4.61
CA PHE A 57 9.51 7.79 -4.24
C PHE A 57 9.47 9.32 -4.32
N ARG A 58 8.97 9.86 -5.44
CA ARG A 58 8.92 11.30 -5.69
C ARG A 58 7.94 12.01 -4.76
N ALA A 59 6.85 11.37 -4.36
CA ALA A 59 5.88 11.88 -3.38
C ALA A 59 6.56 12.13 -2.04
N LEU A 60 7.30 11.15 -1.54
CA LEU A 60 8.04 11.28 -0.28
C LEU A 60 9.12 12.35 -0.38
N ARG A 61 9.95 12.32 -1.44
CA ARG A 61 10.98 13.34 -1.69
C ARG A 61 10.39 14.75 -1.73
N TYR A 62 9.25 14.91 -2.39
CA TYR A 62 8.55 16.17 -2.51
C TYR A 62 8.05 16.68 -1.16
N ARG A 63 7.38 15.82 -0.38
CA ARG A 63 6.93 16.14 1.00
C ARG A 63 8.09 16.56 1.87
N LEU A 64 9.18 15.78 1.90
CA LEU A 64 10.39 16.09 2.68
C LEU A 64 11.03 17.42 2.28
N SER A 65 11.05 17.76 0.98
CA SER A 65 11.60 19.05 0.52
C SER A 65 10.81 20.27 0.99
N ARG A 66 9.55 20.07 1.41
CA ARG A 66 8.66 21.10 1.93
C ARG A 66 8.46 21.02 3.45
N THR A 67 8.85 19.92 4.08
CA THR A 67 8.95 19.83 5.54
C THR A 67 10.18 20.61 6.00
N ARG A 68 9.97 21.57 6.90
CA ARG A 68 11.03 22.37 7.51
C ARG A 68 10.95 22.27 9.02
N TRP A 69 12.08 22.05 9.66
CA TRP A 69 12.24 22.16 11.10
C TRP A 69 13.39 23.12 11.39
N ARG A 70 13.12 24.19 12.15
CA ARG A 70 14.10 25.27 12.41
C ARG A 70 14.77 25.83 11.13
N GLY A 71 14.04 25.86 10.02
CA GLY A 71 14.54 26.31 8.73
C GLY A 71 15.33 25.26 7.93
N ILE A 72 15.68 24.12 8.53
CA ILE A 72 16.35 22.99 7.89
C ILE A 72 15.29 22.10 7.23
N ARG A 73 15.53 21.72 5.97
CA ARG A 73 14.58 20.91 5.19
C ARG A 73 15.07 19.48 4.95
N GLY A 74 14.13 18.61 4.62
CA GLY A 74 14.40 17.30 4.05
C GLY A 74 14.69 17.33 2.55
N GLY A 75 15.05 16.18 2.01
CA GLY A 75 15.21 15.99 0.58
C GLY A 75 15.77 14.63 0.19
N SER A 76 16.27 14.57 -1.05
CA SER A 76 17.00 13.44 -1.60
C SER A 76 17.77 13.92 -2.82
N ASN A 77 19.01 13.45 -2.97
CA ASN A 77 19.80 13.64 -4.20
C ASN A 77 19.37 12.67 -5.32
N ASN A 78 18.66 11.60 -4.98
CA ASN A 78 18.19 10.62 -5.94
C ASN A 78 16.88 11.08 -6.62
N GLN A 79 16.75 10.83 -7.91
CA GLN A 79 15.54 11.15 -8.68
C GLN A 79 14.42 10.09 -8.57
N GLY A 80 14.74 8.91 -8.03
CA GLY A 80 13.83 7.78 -7.87
C GLY A 80 13.71 6.85 -9.08
N LEU A 81 14.43 7.12 -10.18
CA LEU A 81 14.30 6.32 -11.42
C LEU A 81 14.66 4.84 -11.19
N GLY A 82 15.73 4.58 -10.45
CA GLY A 82 16.11 3.22 -10.06
C GLY A 82 15.11 2.57 -9.10
N TYR A 83 14.48 3.36 -8.22
CA TYR A 83 13.46 2.85 -7.31
C TYR A 83 12.22 2.35 -8.06
N GLY A 84 11.83 3.00 -9.17
CA GLY A 84 10.73 2.50 -10.01
C GLY A 84 11.01 1.10 -10.56
N ILE A 85 12.24 0.82 -11.00
CA ILE A 85 12.67 -0.53 -11.43
C ILE A 85 12.64 -1.49 -10.24
N SER A 86 13.22 -1.08 -9.11
CA SER A 86 13.21 -1.87 -7.88
C SER A 86 11.81 -2.27 -7.44
N TYR A 87 10.87 -1.33 -7.49
CA TYR A 87 9.46 -1.56 -7.20
C TYR A 87 8.90 -2.67 -8.08
N MET A 88 9.09 -2.59 -9.40
CA MET A 88 8.56 -3.59 -10.32
C MET A 88 9.09 -4.99 -10.03
N TRP A 89 10.42 -5.17 -10.02
CA TRP A 89 10.97 -6.52 -9.93
C TRP A 89 10.80 -7.11 -8.53
N LYS A 90 10.95 -6.31 -7.47
CA LYS A 90 10.75 -6.79 -6.09
C LYS A 90 9.31 -7.16 -5.83
N THR A 91 8.35 -6.35 -6.31
CA THR A 91 6.92 -6.71 -6.18
C THR A 91 6.58 -7.93 -7.03
N PHE A 92 7.11 -8.05 -8.26
CA PHE A 92 6.95 -9.26 -9.06
C PHE A 92 7.47 -10.50 -8.33
N VAL A 93 8.72 -10.46 -7.84
CA VAL A 93 9.31 -11.54 -7.04
C VAL A 93 8.53 -11.80 -5.76
N GLY A 94 7.98 -10.75 -5.14
CA GLY A 94 7.11 -10.85 -3.97
C GLY A 94 5.90 -11.75 -4.22
N TYR A 95 5.27 -11.61 -5.39
CA TYR A 95 4.12 -12.42 -5.82
C TYR A 95 4.48 -13.80 -6.36
N LEU A 96 5.76 -14.08 -6.64
CA LEU A 96 6.21 -15.45 -6.93
C LEU A 96 6.00 -16.36 -5.70
N ALA A 97 6.03 -17.67 -5.93
CA ALA A 97 5.80 -18.67 -4.88
C ALA A 97 4.52 -18.39 -4.06
N LEU A 98 3.42 -18.08 -4.76
CA LEU A 98 2.11 -17.79 -4.17
C LEU A 98 2.12 -16.60 -3.19
N GLY A 99 2.98 -15.60 -3.40
CA GLY A 99 3.04 -14.41 -2.55
C GLY A 99 3.97 -14.53 -1.33
N LEU A 100 4.74 -15.61 -1.21
CA LEU A 100 5.53 -15.89 0.01
C LEU A 100 6.57 -14.80 0.30
N LEU A 101 7.07 -14.14 -0.74
CA LEU A 101 8.10 -13.11 -0.65
C LEU A 101 7.52 -11.69 -0.53
N ILE A 102 6.20 -11.52 -0.36
CA ILE A 102 5.58 -10.21 -0.13
C ILE A 102 6.22 -9.47 1.07
N PRO A 103 6.44 -10.09 2.25
CA PRO A 103 7.12 -9.44 3.37
C PRO A 103 8.50 -8.90 3.01
N TRP A 104 9.31 -9.68 2.29
CA TRP A 104 10.63 -9.28 1.79
C TRP A 104 10.53 -8.14 0.79
N SER A 105 9.57 -8.20 -0.15
CA SER A 105 9.37 -7.11 -1.11
C SER A 105 9.02 -5.82 -0.39
N MET A 106 8.15 -5.86 0.63
CA MET A 106 7.72 -4.67 1.35
C MET A 106 8.86 -4.05 2.18
N THR A 107 9.59 -4.85 2.97
CA THR A 107 10.70 -4.33 3.80
C THR A 107 11.88 -3.85 2.94
N SER A 108 12.24 -4.59 1.89
CA SER A 108 13.33 -4.18 1.00
C SER A 108 13.02 -2.92 0.18
N LEU A 109 11.74 -2.68 -0.17
CA LEU A 109 11.29 -1.43 -0.80
C LEU A 109 11.18 -0.28 0.18
N TRP A 110 10.85 -0.56 1.45
CA TRP A 110 10.91 0.46 2.51
C TRP A 110 12.35 0.93 2.71
N ASN A 111 13.27 -0.02 2.93
CA ASN A 111 14.68 0.25 3.18
C ASN A 111 15.31 1.05 2.04
N GLU A 112 15.12 0.61 0.79
CA GLU A 112 15.67 1.32 -0.37
C GLU A 112 15.08 2.72 -0.58
N ARG A 113 13.81 2.92 -0.21
CA ARG A 113 13.16 4.23 -0.35
C ARG A 113 13.70 5.20 0.68
N TRP A 114 13.70 4.81 1.95
CA TRP A 114 14.10 5.67 3.06
C TRP A 114 15.60 5.89 3.11
N SER A 115 16.43 4.91 2.76
CA SER A 115 17.89 5.07 2.74
C SER A 115 18.40 6.08 1.72
N LYS A 116 17.56 6.48 0.76
CA LYS A 116 17.86 7.51 -0.23
C LYS A 116 17.32 8.88 0.15
N MET A 117 16.64 9.01 1.29
CA MET A 117 16.11 10.27 1.81
C MET A 117 17.10 10.90 2.78
N SER A 118 17.01 12.21 2.96
CA SER A 118 17.83 12.94 3.92
C SER A 118 17.05 14.05 4.60
N PHE A 119 17.54 14.44 5.78
CA PHE A 119 17.10 15.63 6.49
C PHE A 119 18.32 16.43 6.93
N GLY A 120 18.39 17.71 6.55
CA GLY A 120 19.62 18.48 6.68
C GLY A 120 20.76 17.84 5.87
N PRO A 121 21.95 17.65 6.48
CA PRO A 121 23.08 17.05 5.80
C PRO A 121 23.07 15.50 5.84
N TYR A 122 22.30 14.89 6.73
CA TYR A 122 22.35 13.45 7.01
C TYR A 122 21.26 12.66 6.30
N GLU A 123 21.63 11.46 5.84
CA GLU A 123 20.72 10.50 5.20
C GLU A 123 20.02 9.63 6.26
N PHE A 124 18.80 9.18 5.95
CA PHE A 124 18.16 8.17 6.80
C PHE A 124 18.79 6.79 6.55
N ASN A 125 18.81 5.94 7.57
CA ASN A 125 19.23 4.56 7.48
C ASN A 125 18.06 3.65 7.84
N ALA A 126 17.68 2.71 6.97
CA ALA A 126 16.54 1.83 7.19
C ALA A 126 16.93 0.36 6.93
N HIS A 127 16.73 -0.49 7.95
CA HIS A 127 17.17 -1.90 7.96
C HIS A 127 16.05 -2.84 8.43
N ALA A 128 14.82 -2.62 7.97
CA ALA A 128 13.67 -3.45 8.32
C ALA A 128 13.88 -4.90 7.85
N ASP A 129 13.64 -5.87 8.74
CA ASP A 129 13.77 -7.30 8.43
C ASP A 129 12.42 -7.95 8.16
N SER A 130 12.34 -8.67 7.04
CA SER A 130 11.17 -9.48 6.69
C SER A 130 10.90 -10.60 7.69
N GLY A 131 11.92 -11.16 8.34
CA GLY A 131 11.76 -12.23 9.33
C GLY A 131 10.85 -11.83 10.49
N ASN A 132 10.97 -10.58 10.94
CA ASN A 132 10.20 -10.03 12.08
C ASN A 132 8.70 -9.89 11.81
N ILE A 133 8.29 -9.82 10.53
CA ILE A 133 6.89 -9.68 10.11
C ILE A 133 6.32 -10.97 9.51
N PHE A 134 7.19 -11.93 9.16
CA PHE A 134 6.84 -13.13 8.39
C PHE A 134 5.80 -14.01 9.08
N ALA A 135 5.92 -14.22 10.39
CA ALA A 135 5.00 -15.06 11.14
C ALA A 135 3.54 -14.57 11.07
N ARG A 136 3.31 -13.25 11.06
CA ARG A 136 1.95 -12.70 10.89
C ARG A 136 1.44 -12.85 9.47
N PHE A 137 2.34 -12.80 8.49
CA PHE A 137 1.99 -13.04 7.10
C PHE A 137 1.55 -14.48 6.83
N LEU A 138 2.15 -15.46 7.53
CA LEU A 138 1.76 -16.88 7.42
C LEU A 138 0.29 -17.15 7.80
N LEU A 139 -0.35 -16.28 8.59
CA LEU A 139 -1.79 -16.39 8.89
C LEU A 139 -2.65 -16.32 7.63
N PHE A 140 -2.21 -15.61 6.58
CA PHE A 140 -2.91 -15.62 5.30
C PHE A 140 -2.93 -17.01 4.64
N TYR A 141 -1.90 -17.83 4.84
CA TYR A 141 -1.86 -19.21 4.32
C TYR A 141 -2.64 -20.19 5.20
N LEU A 142 -2.77 -19.90 6.50
CA LEU A 142 -3.61 -20.68 7.39
C LEU A 142 -5.11 -20.45 7.08
N SER A 143 -5.47 -19.23 6.69
CA SER A 143 -6.86 -18.80 6.50
C SER A 143 -7.68 -19.67 5.52
N PRO A 144 -7.20 -20.10 4.34
CA PRO A 144 -8.00 -20.87 3.40
C PRO A 144 -8.21 -22.31 3.91
N ILE A 145 -7.26 -22.84 4.68
CA ILE A 145 -7.39 -24.16 5.33
C ILE A 145 -8.52 -24.10 6.36
N ILE A 146 -8.52 -23.07 7.21
CA ILE A 146 -9.60 -22.83 8.17
C ILE A 146 -10.93 -22.64 7.46
N PHE A 147 -10.95 -21.92 6.33
CA PHE A 147 -12.17 -21.70 5.56
C PHE A 147 -12.75 -22.98 4.98
N VAL A 148 -11.91 -23.86 4.40
CA VAL A 148 -12.37 -25.14 3.85
C VAL A 148 -12.93 -26.04 4.95
N VAL A 149 -12.19 -26.22 6.04
CA VAL A 149 -12.64 -27.05 7.18
C VAL A 149 -13.90 -26.46 7.82
N GLY A 150 -13.88 -25.16 8.09
CA GLY A 150 -15.04 -24.44 8.62
C GLY A 150 -16.23 -24.49 7.68
N GLY A 151 -16.01 -24.48 6.36
CA GLY A 151 -17.05 -24.55 5.33
C GLY A 151 -17.79 -25.87 5.35
N VAL A 152 -17.06 -26.98 5.47
CA VAL A 152 -17.65 -28.31 5.61
C VAL A 152 -18.47 -28.41 6.90
N ILE A 153 -17.92 -27.94 8.02
CA ILE A 153 -18.60 -27.96 9.32
C ILE A 153 -19.85 -27.07 9.29
N ALA A 154 -19.73 -25.85 8.78
CA ALA A 154 -20.84 -24.89 8.69
C ALA A 154 -21.93 -25.42 7.76
N ALA A 155 -21.59 -25.96 6.59
CA ALA A 155 -22.56 -26.54 5.68
C ALA A 155 -23.29 -27.74 6.30
N ALA A 156 -22.57 -28.66 6.95
CA ALA A 156 -23.16 -29.82 7.60
C ALA A 156 -24.08 -29.44 8.77
N THR A 157 -23.63 -28.54 9.65
CA THR A 157 -24.44 -28.05 10.78
C THR A 157 -25.63 -27.23 10.33
N GLY A 158 -25.46 -26.39 9.31
CA GLY A 158 -26.53 -25.64 8.65
C GLY A 158 -27.57 -26.56 8.02
N ALA A 159 -27.12 -27.62 7.33
CA ALA A 159 -28.02 -28.61 6.74
C ALA A 159 -28.87 -29.32 7.80
N LEU A 160 -28.24 -29.76 8.90
CA LEU A 160 -28.94 -30.42 10.00
C LEU A 160 -29.95 -29.48 10.67
N ALA A 161 -29.56 -28.23 10.94
CA ALA A 161 -30.46 -27.23 11.52
C ALA A 161 -31.63 -26.90 10.58
N GLY A 162 -31.35 -26.72 9.28
CA GLY A 162 -32.35 -26.46 8.27
C GLY A 162 -33.33 -27.62 8.06
N TYR A 163 -32.83 -28.86 8.14
CA TYR A 163 -33.67 -30.06 8.07
C TYR A 163 -34.73 -30.10 9.18
N GLY A 164 -34.35 -29.71 10.40
CA GLY A 164 -35.28 -29.62 11.53
C GLY A 164 -36.40 -28.59 11.37
N LEU A 165 -36.23 -27.59 10.49
CA LEU A 165 -37.19 -26.52 10.25
C LEU A 165 -38.06 -26.74 9.00
N GLY A 166 -37.57 -27.46 8.00
CA GLY A 166 -38.23 -27.56 6.70
C GLY A 166 -37.96 -28.85 5.92
N GLY A 167 -37.51 -29.93 6.57
CA GLY A 167 -37.23 -31.20 5.92
C GLY A 167 -36.11 -31.10 4.88
N GLU A 168 -36.21 -31.86 3.78
CA GLU A 168 -35.16 -31.92 2.75
C GLU A 168 -34.91 -30.55 2.09
N ASP A 169 -35.97 -29.79 1.80
CA ASP A 169 -35.85 -28.44 1.22
C ASP A 169 -35.19 -27.46 2.22
N GLY A 170 -35.51 -27.59 3.51
CA GLY A 170 -34.90 -26.80 4.59
C GLY A 170 -33.41 -27.08 4.77
N ALA A 171 -32.96 -28.32 4.55
CA ALA A 171 -31.55 -28.69 4.68
C ALA A 171 -30.66 -27.96 3.66
N GLY A 172 -31.10 -27.88 2.39
CA GLY A 172 -30.37 -27.15 1.35
C GLY A 172 -30.23 -25.67 1.70
N ILE A 173 -31.32 -25.04 2.12
CA ILE A 173 -31.34 -23.62 2.52
C ILE A 173 -30.43 -23.36 3.73
N GLY A 174 -30.50 -24.22 4.75
CA GLY A 174 -29.69 -24.09 5.96
C GLY A 174 -28.18 -24.21 5.67
N ALA A 175 -27.78 -25.14 4.82
CA ALA A 175 -26.38 -25.30 4.40
C ALA A 175 -25.85 -24.09 3.61
N MET A 176 -26.67 -23.55 2.70
CA MET A 176 -26.30 -22.36 1.93
C MET A 176 -26.18 -21.12 2.82
N ALA A 177 -27.14 -20.92 3.73
CA ALA A 177 -27.14 -19.79 4.65
C ALA A 177 -25.92 -19.81 5.58
N SER A 178 -25.59 -20.97 6.16
CA SER A 178 -24.43 -21.12 7.03
C SER A 178 -23.10 -20.91 6.28
N PHE A 179 -22.99 -21.41 5.04
CA PHE A 179 -21.83 -21.16 4.19
C PHE A 179 -21.69 -19.67 3.85
N PHE A 180 -22.78 -18.99 3.51
CA PHE A 180 -22.76 -17.55 3.22
C PHE A 180 -22.35 -16.72 4.45
N ILE A 181 -22.88 -17.05 5.63
CA ILE A 181 -22.47 -16.44 6.90
C ILE A 181 -20.98 -16.66 7.15
N LEU A 182 -20.49 -17.89 6.98
CA LEU A 182 -19.07 -18.21 7.11
C LEU A 182 -18.21 -17.40 6.13
N ALA A 183 -18.63 -17.26 4.88
CA ALA A 183 -17.92 -16.48 3.88
C ALA A 183 -17.76 -15.01 4.32
N ILE A 184 -18.82 -14.40 4.87
CA ILE A 184 -18.76 -13.05 5.43
C ILE A 184 -17.73 -12.97 6.57
N PHE A 185 -17.81 -13.89 7.54
CA PHE A 185 -16.87 -13.93 8.67
C PHE A 185 -15.43 -14.22 8.22
N PHE A 186 -15.25 -15.00 7.16
CA PHE A 186 -13.95 -15.28 6.58
C PHE A 186 -13.31 -14.02 5.98
N TYR A 187 -14.04 -13.25 5.17
CA TYR A 187 -13.53 -11.98 4.63
C TYR A 187 -13.26 -10.96 5.74
N PHE A 188 -14.09 -10.92 6.78
CA PHE A 188 -13.82 -10.10 7.97
C PHE A 188 -12.52 -10.56 8.67
N GLY A 189 -12.35 -11.86 8.87
CA GLY A 189 -11.13 -12.44 9.44
C GLY A 189 -9.88 -12.15 8.62
N LEU A 190 -9.95 -12.23 7.29
CA LEU A 190 -8.88 -11.81 6.39
C LEU A 190 -8.52 -10.32 6.58
N GLY A 191 -9.52 -9.46 6.75
CA GLY A 191 -9.31 -8.06 7.09
C GLY A 191 -8.55 -7.87 8.41
N VAL A 192 -8.93 -8.61 9.46
CA VAL A 192 -8.24 -8.57 10.76
C VAL A 192 -6.79 -9.08 10.63
N ILE A 193 -6.55 -10.16 9.88
CA ILE A 193 -5.20 -10.68 9.61
C ILE A 193 -4.38 -9.61 8.87
N ALA A 194 -4.96 -8.95 7.86
CA ALA A 194 -4.29 -7.87 7.13
C ALA A 194 -3.92 -6.72 8.05
N VAL A 195 -4.83 -6.26 8.90
CA VAL A 195 -4.56 -5.20 9.88
C VAL A 195 -3.46 -5.61 10.86
N ALA A 196 -3.49 -6.85 11.35
CA ALA A 196 -2.45 -7.36 12.24
C ALA A 196 -1.07 -7.42 11.57
N PHE A 197 -1.03 -7.80 10.29
CA PHE A 197 0.18 -7.78 9.48
C PHE A 197 0.69 -6.35 9.26
N TYR A 198 -0.16 -5.43 8.77
CA TYR A 198 0.21 -4.04 8.53
C TYR A 198 0.67 -3.33 9.81
N ALA A 199 0.01 -3.55 10.95
CA ALA A 199 0.45 -3.01 12.22
C ALA A 199 1.88 -3.47 12.57
N LYS A 200 2.21 -4.76 12.40
CA LYS A 200 3.59 -5.24 12.64
C LYS A 200 4.57 -4.73 11.59
N PHE A 201 4.16 -4.65 10.33
CA PHE A 201 4.97 -4.09 9.26
C PHE A 201 5.39 -2.66 9.58
N TYR A 202 4.47 -1.77 9.96
CA TYR A 202 4.82 -0.39 10.29
C TYR A 202 5.69 -0.28 11.54
N ARG A 203 5.45 -1.10 12.57
CA ARG A 203 6.32 -1.14 13.76
C ARG A 203 7.74 -1.56 13.45
N GLU A 204 7.91 -2.55 12.58
CA GLU A 204 9.23 -2.97 12.09
C GLU A 204 9.86 -1.92 11.18
N ALA A 205 9.13 -1.47 10.16
CA ALA A 205 9.63 -0.59 9.13
C ALA A 205 10.09 0.77 9.71
N VAL A 206 9.26 1.38 10.55
CA VAL A 206 9.60 2.62 11.24
C VAL A 206 10.65 2.37 12.32
N GLY A 207 10.48 1.30 13.13
CA GLY A 207 11.41 0.91 14.20
C GLY A 207 12.84 0.67 13.75
N SER A 208 13.02 0.20 12.52
CA SER A 208 14.34 -0.02 11.91
C SER A 208 14.86 1.18 11.12
N THR A 209 14.16 2.31 11.14
CA THR A 209 14.58 3.56 10.50
C THR A 209 15.23 4.49 11.51
N HIS A 210 16.37 5.05 11.14
CA HIS A 210 17.23 5.86 11.98
C HIS A 210 17.72 7.08 11.20
N TRP A 211 18.01 8.17 11.91
CA TRP A 211 18.63 9.37 11.37
C TRP A 211 19.70 9.83 12.35
N GLU A 212 20.97 9.58 12.04
CA GLU A 212 22.07 9.66 13.01
C GLU A 212 21.71 8.91 14.31
N ASP A 213 21.79 9.58 15.46
CA ASP A 213 21.44 9.04 16.79
C ASP A 213 19.93 9.05 17.10
N LEU A 214 19.11 9.50 16.15
CA LEU A 214 17.65 9.52 16.30
C LEU A 214 17.05 8.18 15.84
N HIS A 215 16.40 7.49 16.77
CA HIS A 215 15.67 6.26 16.56
C HIS A 215 14.17 6.58 16.43
N PHE A 216 13.54 6.09 15.37
CA PHE A 216 12.09 6.19 15.23
C PHE A 216 11.43 4.92 15.76
N SER A 217 10.31 5.06 16.47
CA SER A 217 9.44 3.95 16.86
C SER A 217 8.02 4.22 16.43
N PHE A 218 7.29 3.14 16.15
CA PHE A 218 5.86 3.20 15.90
C PHE A 218 5.17 2.29 16.91
N GLU A 219 4.23 2.80 17.68
CA GLU A 219 3.70 2.07 18.84
C GLU A 219 2.30 1.48 18.60
N ALA A 220 1.63 1.88 17.53
CA ALA A 220 0.24 1.51 17.28
C ALA A 220 0.03 -0.02 17.28
N SER A 221 -0.88 -0.48 18.13
CA SER A 221 -1.25 -1.89 18.21
C SER A 221 -2.23 -2.27 17.11
N THR A 222 -2.39 -3.56 16.83
CA THR A 222 -3.44 -4.06 15.93
C THR A 222 -4.83 -3.51 16.31
N MET A 223 -5.10 -3.37 17.60
CA MET A 223 -6.37 -2.85 18.08
C MET A 223 -6.57 -1.37 17.74
N ASP A 224 -5.51 -0.57 17.75
CA ASP A 224 -5.60 0.86 17.43
C ASP A 224 -5.87 1.07 15.94
N TRP A 225 -5.28 0.24 15.08
CA TRP A 225 -5.64 0.20 13.66
C TRP A 225 -7.09 -0.23 13.44
N ILE A 226 -7.58 -1.26 14.16
CA ILE A 226 -8.99 -1.70 14.08
C ILE A 226 -9.92 -0.56 14.52
N LYS A 227 -9.63 0.13 15.63
CA LYS A 227 -10.42 1.28 16.11
C LYS A 227 -10.46 2.41 15.07
N LEU A 228 -9.33 2.69 14.42
CA LEU A 228 -9.26 3.68 13.34
C LEU A 228 -10.21 3.31 12.20
N LEU A 229 -10.08 2.08 11.67
CA LEU A 229 -10.88 1.60 10.54
C LEU A 229 -12.37 1.50 10.85
N ILE A 230 -12.74 1.01 12.03
CA ILE A 230 -14.15 1.00 12.47
C ILE A 230 -14.67 2.44 12.54
N GLY A 231 -13.90 3.36 13.13
CA GLY A 231 -14.27 4.78 13.16
C GLY A 231 -14.46 5.38 11.77
N ASP A 232 -13.61 5.02 10.81
CA ASP A 232 -13.70 5.49 9.43
C ASP A 232 -14.94 4.95 8.72
N VAL A 233 -15.25 3.66 8.90
CA VAL A 233 -16.48 3.04 8.38
C VAL A 233 -17.72 3.72 8.96
N LEU A 234 -17.75 3.98 10.27
CA LEU A 234 -18.87 4.65 10.92
C LEU A 234 -19.03 6.08 10.41
N ILE A 235 -17.93 6.83 10.25
CA ILE A 235 -17.96 8.18 9.69
C ILE A 235 -18.54 8.17 8.28
N VAL A 236 -18.02 7.33 7.39
CA VAL A 236 -18.49 7.23 6.01
C VAL A 236 -19.96 6.81 5.96
N MET A 237 -20.37 5.83 6.77
CA MET A 237 -21.74 5.33 6.82
C MET A 237 -22.73 6.38 7.32
N PHE A 238 -22.46 7.04 8.45
CA PHE A 238 -23.38 8.02 9.05
C PHE A 238 -23.40 9.37 8.33
N THR A 239 -22.37 9.68 7.54
CA THR A 239 -22.31 10.90 6.70
C THR A 239 -22.70 10.63 5.25
N LEU A 240 -23.18 9.42 4.92
CA LEU A 240 -23.54 9.00 3.56
C LEU A 240 -22.41 9.27 2.54
N GLY A 241 -21.16 9.05 2.95
CA GLY A 241 -19.97 9.22 2.11
C GLY A 241 -19.27 10.57 2.23
N LEU A 242 -19.92 11.63 2.74
CA LEU A 242 -19.32 12.96 2.85
C LEU A 242 -18.07 12.98 3.74
N GLY A 243 -18.03 12.12 4.75
CA GLY A 243 -16.94 11.96 5.68
C GLY A 243 -15.65 11.40 5.07
N PHE A 244 -15.70 10.88 3.84
CA PHE A 244 -14.53 10.32 3.14
C PHE A 244 -13.37 11.33 3.03
N ILE A 245 -13.68 12.62 2.84
CA ILE A 245 -12.70 13.70 2.73
C ILE A 245 -11.84 13.84 4.00
N PHE A 246 -12.36 13.45 5.16
CA PHE A 246 -11.64 13.54 6.43
C PHE A 246 -10.74 12.33 6.72
N LEU A 247 -10.86 11.23 5.96
CA LEU A 247 -10.10 10.00 6.23
C LEU A 247 -8.59 10.22 6.07
N SER A 248 -8.16 10.93 5.03
CA SER A 248 -6.74 11.24 4.82
C SER A 248 -6.12 11.99 6.01
N TYR A 249 -6.84 12.95 6.59
CA TYR A 249 -6.38 13.65 7.80
C TYR A 249 -6.35 12.73 9.02
N ARG A 250 -7.37 11.89 9.22
CA ARG A 250 -7.45 10.95 10.35
C ARG A 250 -6.31 9.94 10.32
N HIS A 251 -6.02 9.38 9.15
CA HIS A 251 -4.91 8.45 8.97
C HIS A 251 -3.56 9.14 9.17
N TRP A 252 -3.37 10.34 8.63
CA TRP A 252 -2.16 11.13 8.89
C TRP A 252 -1.98 11.40 10.38
N LYS A 253 -3.03 11.87 11.06
CA LYS A 253 -3.04 12.11 12.50
C LYS A 253 -2.69 10.85 13.27
N PHE A 254 -3.31 9.71 12.94
CA PHE A 254 -3.00 8.42 13.56
C PHE A 254 -1.53 8.04 13.40
N MET A 255 -0.94 8.25 12.21
CA MET A 255 0.48 7.96 12.01
C MET A 255 1.37 8.84 12.88
N ILE A 256 1.08 10.14 12.98
CA ILE A 256 1.87 11.09 13.77
C ILE A 256 1.71 10.85 15.28
N GLU A 257 0.51 10.57 15.76
CA GLU A 257 0.23 10.33 17.18
C GLU A 257 0.87 9.03 17.70
N ASN A 258 1.19 8.08 16.82
CA ASN A 258 1.82 6.82 17.19
C ASN A 258 3.29 6.74 16.75
N LEU A 259 3.84 7.81 16.18
CA LEU A 259 5.24 7.92 15.78
C LEU A 259 6.00 8.66 16.86
N GLU A 260 7.01 8.00 17.42
CA GLU A 260 7.94 8.64 18.35
C GLU A 260 9.34 8.70 17.73
N ALA A 261 10.11 9.69 18.18
CA ALA A 261 11.49 9.88 17.79
C ALA A 261 12.30 10.09 19.08
N ASN A 262 13.18 9.14 19.37
CA ASN A 262 13.99 9.08 20.59
C ASN A 262 15.46 9.22 20.23
N GLY A 263 16.21 10.04 20.97
CA GLY A 263 17.64 10.28 20.73
C GLY A 263 18.02 11.74 20.90
N ASP A 264 19.32 12.01 20.80
CA ASP A 264 19.87 13.34 20.93
C ASP A 264 20.12 13.96 19.55
N ILE A 265 19.86 15.26 19.43
CA ILE A 265 20.09 16.02 18.20
C ILE A 265 21.16 17.07 18.49
N LEU A 266 22.34 16.88 17.91
CA LEU A 266 23.42 17.88 17.94
C LEU A 266 23.07 19.01 16.97
N LEU A 267 22.45 20.06 17.51
CA LEU A 267 21.97 21.21 16.73
C LEU A 267 23.10 21.99 16.04
N ASP A 268 24.31 21.95 16.59
CA ASP A 268 25.47 22.69 16.07
C ASP A 268 26.00 22.09 14.75
N ASP A 269 25.79 20.79 14.54
CA ASP A 269 26.20 20.08 13.32
C ASP A 269 25.12 20.09 12.23
N LEU A 270 23.91 20.53 12.59
CA LEU A 270 22.74 20.53 11.74
C LEU A 270 22.76 21.69 10.74
N THR A 271 23.31 21.41 9.56
CA THR A 271 23.36 22.37 8.45
C THR A 271 22.18 22.22 7.48
N GLN A 272 21.99 23.21 6.61
CA GLN A 272 20.93 23.15 5.61
C GLN A 272 21.19 22.04 4.58
N SER A 273 20.12 21.38 4.15
CA SER A 273 20.20 20.34 3.12
C SER A 273 20.72 20.91 1.78
N THR A 274 21.78 20.28 1.27
CA THR A 274 22.39 20.55 -0.04
C THR A 274 21.65 19.89 -1.21
N THR A 275 20.61 19.11 -0.92
CA THR A 275 19.87 18.34 -1.94
C THR A 275 19.17 19.25 -2.96
N LYS A 276 19.12 18.85 -4.23
CA LYS A 276 18.40 19.63 -5.25
C LYS A 276 16.90 19.69 -4.92
N THR A 277 16.36 20.91 -4.83
CA THR A 277 14.93 21.15 -4.60
C THR A 277 14.11 20.66 -5.79
N ALA A 278 13.07 19.87 -5.53
CA ALA A 278 12.15 19.45 -6.57
C ALA A 278 11.29 20.64 -7.01
N LYS A 279 11.54 21.18 -8.19
CA LYS A 279 10.74 22.27 -8.78
C LYS A 279 9.42 21.77 -9.38
N HIS A 280 9.35 20.50 -9.76
CA HIS A 280 8.22 19.87 -10.45
C HIS A 280 7.89 18.53 -9.80
N GLY A 281 6.64 18.35 -9.38
CA GLY A 281 6.16 17.14 -8.69
C GLY A 281 4.65 17.13 -8.46
N GLU A 282 4.00 18.28 -8.31
CA GLU A 282 2.56 18.38 -8.01
C GLU A 282 1.69 17.72 -9.10
N GLY A 283 1.88 18.03 -10.38
CA GLY A 283 0.98 17.55 -11.45
C GLY A 283 0.99 16.04 -11.69
N LEU A 284 2.12 15.36 -11.47
CA LEU A 284 2.23 13.89 -11.63
C LEU A 284 1.82 13.16 -10.34
N LEU A 285 1.91 13.81 -9.17
CA LEU A 285 1.47 13.21 -7.91
C LEU A 285 -0.04 13.32 -7.71
N ASP A 286 -0.63 14.44 -8.12
CA ASP A 286 -2.07 14.69 -8.15
C ASP A 286 -2.77 13.79 -9.20
N ALA A 287 -2.13 13.60 -10.36
CA ALA A 287 -2.58 12.72 -11.43
C ALA A 287 -2.84 11.27 -11.04
N PHE A 288 -1.96 10.73 -10.19
CA PHE A 288 -2.00 9.31 -9.81
C PHE A 288 -2.58 9.10 -8.41
N ASP A 289 -2.93 10.17 -7.69
CA ASP A 289 -3.36 10.14 -6.28
C ASP A 289 -2.39 9.32 -5.38
N ILE A 290 -1.09 9.39 -5.70
CA ILE A 290 -0.03 8.66 -4.96
C ILE A 290 0.45 9.46 -3.74
N GLY A 291 -0.15 10.63 -3.49
CA GLY A 291 0.21 11.53 -2.40
C GLY A 291 -0.44 11.23 -1.05
N ALA A 292 -1.56 10.50 -1.03
CA ALA A 292 -2.40 10.41 0.16
C ALA A 292 -1.99 9.33 1.18
N PHE A 293 -1.21 8.30 0.81
CA PHE A 293 -0.79 7.22 1.73
C PHE A 293 0.59 6.64 1.41
#